data_AF-A0A9E1WFL2-F1
#
_entry.id   AF-A0A9E1WFL2-F1
#
_cell.length_a   1.000
_cell.length_b   1.000
_cell.length_c   1.000
_cell.angle_alpha   90.00
_cell.angle_beta   90.00
_cell.angle_gamma   90.00
#
_symmetry.space_group_name_H-M   'P 1'
#
loop_
_entity.id
_entity.type
_entity.pdbx_description
1 polymer ?
#
loop_
_entity_poly.entity_id
_entity_poly.type
_entity_poly.pdbx_seq_one_letter_code
_entity_poly.pdbx_strand_id
1 'polypeptide(L)'
;MNIPKMNVWFEETGYYDLGRYRQRYLTLNEDPDLANVLEIATDLLNDLQFSAYTENRILTKFDECPFIKHILLDQPYLAIGPNDEFSRIHEPNESLSIPLIQKSFEQFSAVLKHYSKFKIQEDLLK
;
A
#
# COMPACT_ATOMS: atom_id res chain seq x y z
N MET A 1 1.41 -26.19 3.01
CA MET A 1 2.45 -25.30 2.44
C MET A 1 2.93 -24.42 3.59
N ASN A 2 4.24 -24.33 3.86
CA ASN A 2 4.74 -23.53 4.99
C ASN A 2 5.07 -22.13 4.47
N ILE A 3 4.10 -21.21 4.53
CA ILE A 3 4.29 -19.82 4.08
C ILE A 3 5.01 -19.07 5.20
N PRO A 4 6.10 -18.35 4.92
CA PRO A 4 6.81 -17.61 5.94
C PRO A 4 5.91 -16.50 6.50
N LYS A 5 5.99 -16.29 7.81
CA LYS A 5 5.28 -15.19 8.48
C LYS A 5 5.95 -13.87 8.08
N MET A 6 5.20 -13.02 7.39
CA MET A 6 5.58 -11.66 7.05
C MET A 6 4.99 -10.68 8.08
N ASN A 7 5.69 -9.58 8.35
CA ASN A 7 5.13 -8.48 9.12
C ASN A 7 4.02 -7.76 8.33
N VAL A 8 4.21 -7.64 7.02
CA VAL A 8 3.21 -7.09 6.09
C VAL A 8 3.46 -7.64 4.69
N TRP A 9 2.38 -7.85 3.94
CA TRP A 9 2.42 -7.99 2.49
C TRP A 9 2.14 -6.64 1.86
N PHE A 10 3.06 -6.16 1.02
CA PHE A 10 3.01 -4.79 0.50
C PHE A 10 3.12 -4.77 -1.02
N GLU A 11 2.22 -4.04 -1.70
CA GLU A 11 2.22 -3.90 -3.16
C GLU A 11 1.91 -2.48 -3.66
N GLU A 12 2.31 -2.19 -4.90
CA GLU A 12 2.17 -0.89 -5.59
C GLU A 12 0.84 -0.72 -6.33
N THR A 13 -0.26 -1.00 -5.62
CA THR A 13 -1.61 -0.89 -6.18
C THR A 13 -2.53 -0.06 -5.28
N GLY A 14 -2.38 1.27 -5.35
CA GLY A 14 -3.32 2.24 -4.77
C GLY A 14 -3.98 3.10 -5.83
N TYR A 15 -4.80 4.05 -5.39
CA TYR A 15 -5.55 4.93 -6.28
C TYR A 15 -5.81 6.30 -5.65
N TYR A 16 -5.51 7.38 -6.36
CA TYR A 16 -5.90 8.74 -6.04
C TYR A 16 -7.24 9.06 -6.71
N ASP A 17 -8.23 9.42 -5.91
CA ASP A 17 -9.53 9.93 -6.33
C ASP A 17 -9.43 11.46 -6.39
N LEU A 18 -9.04 11.99 -7.56
CA LEU A 18 -8.74 13.42 -7.70
C LEU A 18 -10.01 14.27 -7.53
N GLY A 19 -11.17 13.74 -7.96
CA GLY A 19 -12.47 14.39 -7.77
C GLY A 19 -12.88 14.57 -6.30
N ARG A 20 -12.36 13.75 -5.39
CA ARG A 20 -12.65 13.83 -3.94
C ARG A 20 -11.44 14.16 -3.07
N TYR A 21 -10.29 14.46 -3.67
CA TYR A 21 -9.04 14.79 -2.97
C TYR A 21 -8.71 13.77 -1.88
N ARG A 22 -8.68 12.48 -2.28
CA ARG A 22 -8.38 11.39 -1.35
C ARG A 22 -7.64 10.24 -2.02
N GLN A 23 -6.78 9.57 -1.27
CA GLN A 23 -6.13 8.34 -1.72
C GLN A 23 -6.81 7.12 -1.10
N ARG A 24 -7.05 6.12 -1.93
CA ARG A 24 -7.53 4.81 -1.51
C ARG A 24 -6.36 3.88 -1.26
N TYR A 25 -6.34 3.30 -0.09
CA TYR A 25 -5.51 2.16 0.25
C TYR A 25 -6.33 0.87 0.18
N LEU A 26 -5.69 -0.23 -0.19
CA LEU A 26 -6.28 -1.56 -0.03
C LEU A 26 -5.63 -2.23 1.17
N THR A 27 -6.44 -2.78 2.05
CA THR A 27 -5.95 -3.40 3.28
C THR A 27 -6.68 -4.71 3.58
N LEU A 28 -6.00 -5.64 4.26
CA LEU A 28 -6.60 -6.82 4.88
C LEU A 28 -5.87 -7.11 6.19
N ASN A 29 -6.59 -7.73 7.13
CA ASN A 29 -6.05 -8.19 8.41
C ASN A 29 -5.28 -7.07 9.15
N GLU A 30 -5.88 -5.88 9.20
CA GLU A 30 -5.28 -4.73 9.87
C GLU A 30 -4.97 -5.04 11.33
N ASP A 31 -3.69 -4.92 11.68
CA ASP A 31 -3.19 -5.00 13.04
C ASP A 31 -2.72 -3.59 13.50
N PRO A 32 -2.35 -3.41 14.78
CA PRO A 32 -1.91 -2.11 15.26
C PRO A 32 -0.66 -1.55 14.54
N ASP A 33 0.19 -2.41 13.97
CA ASP A 33 1.40 -1.98 13.29
C ASP A 33 1.07 -1.45 11.88
N LEU A 34 0.20 -2.15 11.16
CA LEU A 34 -0.35 -1.66 9.89
C LEU A 34 -1.15 -0.36 10.10
N ALA A 35 -1.94 -0.24 11.17
CA ALA A 35 -2.64 1.00 11.50
C ALA A 35 -1.69 2.20 11.64
N ASN A 36 -0.55 2.03 12.34
CA ASN A 36 0.48 3.06 12.46
C ASN A 36 1.10 3.42 11.10
N VAL A 37 1.39 2.42 10.26
CA VAL A 37 1.90 2.65 8.90
C VAL A 37 0.91 3.43 8.03
N LEU A 38 -0.39 3.16 8.17
CA LEU A 38 -1.44 3.89 7.47
C LEU A 38 -1.50 5.36 7.90
N GLU A 39 -1.33 5.65 9.19
CA GLU A 39 -1.22 7.03 9.69
C GLU A 39 -0.01 7.74 9.08
N ILE A 40 1.17 7.11 9.11
CA ILE A 40 2.40 7.65 8.49
C ILE A 40 2.19 7.93 7.00
N ALA A 41 1.60 7.00 6.26
CA ALA A 41 1.34 7.17 4.83
C ALA A 41 0.33 8.29 4.56
N THR A 42 -0.68 8.44 5.42
CA THR A 42 -1.71 9.48 5.32
C THR A 42 -1.14 10.85 5.62
N ASP A 43 -0.28 10.99 6.63
CA ASP A 43 0.35 12.26 6.98
C ASP A 43 1.20 12.84 5.84
N LEU A 44 1.75 11.98 4.98
CA LEU A 44 2.51 12.40 3.81
C LEU A 44 1.65 13.05 2.73
N LEU A 45 0.32 12.91 2.77
CA LEU A 45 -0.63 13.51 1.82
C LEU A 45 -0.99 14.97 2.14
N ASN A 46 -0.58 15.47 3.31
CA ASN A 46 -0.98 16.79 3.80
C ASN A 46 -0.60 17.94 2.85
N ASP A 47 0.54 17.84 2.17
CA ASP A 47 1.00 18.85 1.20
C ASP A 47 0.16 18.86 -0.09
N LEU A 48 -0.43 17.73 -0.46
CA LEU A 48 -1.39 17.64 -1.57
C LEU A 48 -2.82 18.05 -1.17
N GLN A 49 -3.08 18.26 0.13
CA GLN A 49 -4.43 18.44 0.69
C GLN A 49 -5.33 17.22 0.42
N PHE A 50 -4.75 16.02 0.39
CA PHE A 50 -5.49 14.78 0.23
C PHE A 50 -5.77 14.14 1.59
N SER A 51 -6.95 13.55 1.72
CA SER A 51 -7.26 12.59 2.79
C SER A 51 -6.96 11.16 2.34
N ALA A 52 -7.12 10.17 3.22
CA ALA A 52 -7.03 8.76 2.86
C ALA A 52 -8.24 7.97 3.34
N TYR A 53 -8.52 6.86 2.68
CA TYR A 53 -9.48 5.85 3.14
C TYR A 53 -9.04 4.45 2.74
N THR A 54 -9.50 3.44 3.47
CA THR A 54 -9.17 2.04 3.20
C THR A 54 -10.37 1.31 2.59
N GLU A 55 -10.08 0.33 1.72
CA GLU A 55 -11.04 -0.70 1.32
C GLU A 55 -10.51 -2.06 1.78
N ASN A 56 -11.35 -2.82 2.50
CA ASN A 56 -11.03 -4.15 3.00
C ASN A 56 -11.08 -5.19 1.86
N ARG A 57 -10.04 -5.21 1.01
CA ARG A 57 -9.89 -6.16 -0.09
C ARG A 57 -8.46 -6.18 -0.60
N ILE A 58 -8.12 -7.20 -1.38
CA ILE A 58 -6.93 -7.24 -2.22
C ILE A 58 -7.28 -6.77 -3.65
N LEU A 59 -6.25 -6.44 -4.44
CA LEU A 59 -6.46 -6.24 -5.86
C LEU A 59 -6.86 -7.56 -6.54
N THR A 60 -8.09 -7.64 -7.02
CA THR A 60 -8.58 -8.74 -7.88
C THR A 60 -8.29 -8.38 -9.34
N LYS A 61 -7.03 -8.46 -9.77
CA LYS A 61 -6.66 -8.25 -11.19
C LYS A 61 -6.93 -9.49 -12.05
N PHE A 62 -7.16 -10.62 -11.41
CA PHE A 62 -7.47 -11.87 -12.05
C PHE A 62 -8.55 -12.54 -11.21
N ASP A 63 -9.77 -12.62 -11.74
CA ASP A 63 -10.85 -13.35 -11.08
C ASP A 63 -10.50 -14.84 -10.85
N GLU A 64 -9.42 -15.33 -11.48
CA GLU A 64 -8.90 -16.70 -11.38
C GLU A 64 -7.45 -16.85 -10.87
N CYS A 65 -6.75 -15.78 -10.44
CA CYS A 65 -5.35 -15.92 -9.95
C CYS A 65 -5.33 -15.82 -8.41
N PRO A 66 -5.46 -16.94 -7.69
CA PRO A 66 -5.66 -16.91 -6.25
C PRO A 66 -4.36 -16.75 -5.45
N PHE A 67 -3.27 -16.33 -6.10
CA PHE A 67 -1.92 -16.44 -5.54
C PHE A 67 -1.73 -15.55 -4.31
N ILE A 68 -2.09 -14.26 -4.37
CA ILE A 68 -1.96 -13.40 -3.18
C ILE A 68 -2.90 -13.87 -2.07
N LYS A 69 -4.19 -14.12 -2.36
CA LYS A 69 -5.16 -14.52 -1.32
C LYS A 69 -4.76 -15.81 -0.58
N HIS A 70 -4.25 -16.81 -1.32
CA HIS A 70 -3.82 -18.08 -0.73
C HIS A 70 -2.50 -17.99 0.05
N ILE A 71 -1.65 -17.01 -0.27
CA ILE A 71 -0.38 -16.78 0.43
C ILE A 71 -0.58 -15.85 1.63
N LEU A 72 -1.49 -14.89 1.52
CA LEU A 72 -1.77 -13.90 2.54
C LEU A 72 -2.33 -14.53 3.82
N LEU A 73 -3.32 -15.42 3.68
CA LEU A 73 -4.07 -15.98 4.81
C LEU A 73 -4.57 -14.83 5.73
N ASP A 74 -4.26 -14.91 7.03
CA ASP A 74 -4.64 -13.93 8.06
C ASP A 74 -3.52 -12.90 8.33
N GLN A 75 -2.55 -12.76 7.41
CA GLN A 75 -1.43 -11.83 7.58
C GLN A 75 -1.78 -10.41 7.11
N PRO A 76 -1.20 -9.35 7.72
CA PRO A 76 -1.45 -7.97 7.31
C PRO A 76 -1.10 -7.71 5.85
N TYR A 77 -1.93 -6.92 5.17
CA TYR A 77 -1.75 -6.55 3.77
C TYR A 77 -2.00 -5.06 3.57
N LEU A 78 -1.17 -4.45 2.73
CA LEU A 78 -1.27 -3.07 2.32
C LEU A 78 -1.02 -2.96 0.80
N ALA A 79 -1.86 -2.22 0.10
CA ALA A 79 -1.54 -1.68 -1.21
C ALA A 79 -1.76 -0.17 -1.25
N ILE A 80 -0.74 0.54 -1.72
CA ILE A 80 -0.76 1.98 -1.99
C ILE A 80 -0.11 2.22 -3.35
N GLY A 81 -0.34 3.36 -4.00
CA GLY A 81 0.23 3.58 -5.33
C GLY A 81 -0.33 4.79 -6.07
N PRO A 82 0.27 5.11 -7.23
CA PRO A 82 0.15 6.42 -7.88
C PRO A 82 -1.01 6.55 -8.87
N ASN A 83 -1.77 5.49 -9.11
CA ASN A 83 -2.82 5.50 -10.14
C ASN A 83 -3.91 6.52 -9.80
N ASP A 84 -4.56 7.04 -10.82
CA ASP A 84 -5.70 7.96 -10.77
C ASP A 84 -6.67 7.68 -11.91
N GLU A 85 -7.73 8.48 -12.05
CA GLU A 85 -8.72 8.34 -13.15
C GLU A 85 -8.12 8.50 -14.55
N PHE A 86 -6.96 9.15 -14.69
CA PHE A 86 -6.31 9.42 -15.96
C PHE A 86 -5.24 8.37 -16.31
N SER A 87 -4.97 7.45 -15.39
CA SER A 87 -3.87 6.50 -15.57
C SER A 87 -4.13 5.50 -16.70
N ARG A 88 -5.40 5.17 -16.97
CA ARG A 88 -5.83 4.33 -18.12
C ARG A 88 -5.06 3.00 -18.22
N ILE A 89 -4.95 2.31 -17.09
CA ILE A 89 -4.23 1.05 -16.95
C ILE A 89 -4.77 0.00 -17.94
N HIS A 90 -3.90 -0.58 -18.78
CA HIS A 90 -4.22 -1.51 -19.89
C HIS A 90 -4.94 -0.90 -21.09
N GLU A 91 -4.96 0.41 -21.23
CA GLU A 91 -5.53 1.09 -22.39
C GLU A 91 -4.48 1.91 -23.17
N PRO A 92 -4.74 2.26 -24.44
CA PRO A 92 -3.87 3.17 -25.17
C PRO A 92 -3.70 4.51 -24.45
N ASN A 93 -2.49 5.08 -24.47
CA ASN A 93 -2.14 6.30 -23.71
C ASN A 93 -2.25 6.14 -22.19
N GLU A 94 -1.95 4.94 -21.68
CA GLU A 94 -1.63 4.72 -20.26
C GLU A 94 -0.56 5.71 -19.81
N SER A 95 -0.78 6.33 -18.65
CA SER A 95 0.11 7.37 -18.12
C SER A 95 0.07 7.38 -16.61
N LEU A 96 1.01 8.10 -15.99
CA LEU A 96 1.03 8.30 -14.55
C LEU A 96 1.43 9.74 -14.26
N SER A 97 0.80 10.32 -13.23
CA SER A 97 1.10 11.66 -12.75
C SER A 97 2.45 11.68 -12.01
N ILE A 98 3.40 12.51 -12.47
CA ILE A 98 4.72 12.64 -11.82
C ILE A 98 4.62 13.06 -10.34
N PRO A 99 3.80 14.06 -9.96
CA PRO A 99 3.58 14.39 -8.55
C PRO A 99 3.06 13.21 -7.72
N LEU A 100 2.14 12.39 -8.26
CA LEU A 100 1.59 11.25 -7.53
C LEU A 100 2.58 10.08 -7.43
N ILE A 101 3.44 9.89 -8.43
CA ILE A 101 4.58 8.97 -8.37
C ILE A 101 5.53 9.39 -7.25
N GLN A 102 5.91 10.67 -7.21
CA GLN A 102 6.80 11.19 -6.16
C GLN A 102 6.20 11.00 -4.78
N LYS A 103 4.91 11.30 -4.62
CA LYS A 103 4.19 11.11 -3.37
C LYS A 103 4.13 9.64 -2.96
N SER A 104 3.78 8.76 -3.89
CA SER A 104 3.77 7.32 -3.63
C SER A 104 5.16 6.84 -3.22
N PHE A 105 6.22 7.27 -3.91
CA PHE A 105 7.59 6.93 -3.53
C PHE A 105 7.94 7.34 -2.09
N GLU A 106 7.51 8.52 -1.64
CA GLU A 106 7.68 8.96 -0.24
C GLU A 106 6.96 8.02 0.73
N GLN A 107 5.70 7.66 0.44
CA GLN A 107 4.92 6.74 1.25
C GLN A 107 5.55 5.34 1.30
N PHE A 108 5.93 4.78 0.15
CA PHE A 108 6.66 3.51 0.03
C PHE A 108 7.93 3.51 0.87
N SER A 109 8.70 4.59 0.78
CA SER A 109 9.93 4.75 1.54
C SER A 109 9.67 4.80 3.05
N ALA A 110 8.61 5.48 3.48
CA ALA A 110 8.23 5.56 4.89
C ALA A 110 7.78 4.20 5.44
N VAL A 111 6.96 3.46 4.69
CA VAL A 111 6.53 2.09 5.03
C VAL A 111 7.74 1.16 5.17
N LEU A 112 8.65 1.15 4.19
CA LEU A 112 9.86 0.30 4.26
C LEU A 112 10.78 0.69 5.43
N LYS A 113 10.90 1.99 5.73
CA LYS A 113 11.67 2.46 6.89
C LYS A 113 11.04 2.01 8.22
N HIS A 114 9.72 1.97 8.31
CA HIS A 114 9.01 1.48 9.50
C HIS A 114 9.35 0.00 9.77
N TYR A 115 9.13 -0.86 8.77
CA TYR A 115 9.37 -2.30 8.92
C TYR A 115 10.85 -2.71 8.97
N SER A 116 11.76 -1.92 8.42
CA SER A 116 13.21 -2.21 8.51
C SER A 116 13.80 -1.95 9.90
N LYS A 117 13.24 -0.99 10.67
CA LYS A 117 13.68 -0.71 12.06
C LYS A 117 13.44 -1.88 13.00
N PHE A 118 12.39 -2.66 12.77
CA PHE A 118 12.09 -3.86 13.56
C PHE A 118 13.20 -4.92 13.48
N LYS A 119 13.93 -5.02 12.37
CA LYS A 119 15.02 -6.00 12.23
C LYS A 119 16.31 -5.60 12.95
N ILE A 120 16.59 -4.32 13.12
CA ILE A 120 17.86 -3.88 13.72
C ILE A 120 17.87 -4.13 15.24
N GLN A 121 16.71 -4.12 15.91
CA GLN A 121 16.66 -4.34 17.37
C GLN A 121 16.68 -5.81 17.80
N GLU A 122 16.18 -6.75 16.99
CA GLU A 122 16.22 -8.19 17.36
C GLU A 122 17.59 -8.84 17.11
N ASP A 123 18.39 -8.29 16.19
CA ASP A 123 19.72 -8.83 15.84
C ASP A 123 20.88 -8.21 16.66
N LEU A 124 20.63 -7.17 17.46
CA LEU A 124 21.62 -6.55 18.36
C LEU A 124 21.54 -7.08 19.81
N LEU A 125 20.68 -8.06 20.09
CA LEU A 125 20.48 -8.69 21.40
C LEU A 125 20.66 -10.22 21.40
N LYS A 126 21.36 -10.76 20.41
CA LYS A 126 21.88 -12.14 20.40
C LYS A 126 23.41 -12.12 20.38
#